data_AF-A0A520H5Z0-F1
#
_entry.id   AF-A0A520H5Z0-F1
#
_cell.length_a   1.000
_cell.length_b   1.000
_cell.length_c   1.000
_cell.angle_alpha   90.00
_cell.angle_beta   90.00
_cell.angle_gamma   90.00
#
_symmetry.space_group_name_H-M   'P 1'
#
loop_
_entity.id
_entity.type
_entity.pdbx_description
1 polymer ?
#
loop_
_entity_poly.entity_id
_entity_poly.type
_entity_poly.pdbx_seq_one_letter_code
_entity_poly.pdbx_strand_id
1 'polypeptide(L)'
;MSKQSIPAADQTQIDFPTLIGLRDGADAAQWGRIRATQLHAGRQLAMFLLAANLIGAAMTASLFAGDLPTWKLAVWAALVAVIAVGVAMRRLASPHRGDGYANVRDIRATVVEGAALAVAWAIPPLLFEPSTGSTTAYALWMILSVLMTAAAVAMAPLALATIMFLAGLCLAVVVKLALIHAYAAAGTTILFTALLIIACIGRARSLVAIRASQIALAERNETVSLLLREFEDNGADWLWETDSARRVIKASPRFAFACGLDP
;
A
#
# COMPACT_ATOMS: atom_id res chain seq x y z
N MET A 1 -42.14 -19.05 -15.96
CA MET A 1 -41.16 -17.95 -15.94
C MET A 1 -40.04 -18.35 -15.00
N SER A 2 -38.90 -18.72 -15.57
CA SER A 2 -37.73 -19.27 -14.86
C SER A 2 -37.08 -18.20 -13.99
N LYS A 3 -36.92 -18.50 -12.70
CA LYS A 3 -36.09 -17.72 -11.77
C LYS A 3 -34.65 -17.73 -12.30
N GLN A 4 -34.23 -16.66 -12.97
CA GLN A 4 -32.82 -16.40 -13.20
C GLN A 4 -32.19 -16.06 -11.84
N SER A 5 -31.49 -17.03 -11.26
CA SER A 5 -30.56 -16.78 -10.18
C SER A 5 -29.49 -15.82 -10.69
N ILE A 6 -29.47 -14.60 -10.14
CA ILE A 6 -28.36 -13.66 -10.29
C ILE A 6 -27.09 -14.43 -9.88
N PRO A 7 -26.07 -14.57 -10.73
CA PRO A 7 -24.85 -15.22 -10.32
C PRO A 7 -24.29 -14.44 -9.13
N ALA A 8 -24.14 -15.11 -7.99
CA ALA A 8 -23.37 -14.59 -6.88
C ALA A 8 -22.04 -14.13 -7.47
N ALA A 9 -21.73 -12.83 -7.33
CA ALA A 9 -20.46 -12.27 -7.77
C ALA A 9 -19.36 -13.14 -7.16
N ASP A 10 -18.80 -14.01 -8.00
CA ASP A 10 -17.75 -14.92 -7.62
C ASP A 10 -16.66 -14.05 -7.02
N GLN A 11 -16.20 -14.42 -5.82
CA GLN A 11 -15.20 -13.66 -5.08
C GLN A 11 -13.93 -13.67 -5.92
N THR A 12 -13.84 -12.67 -6.81
CA THR A 12 -12.87 -12.55 -7.88
C THR A 12 -11.51 -12.96 -7.36
N GLN A 13 -11.01 -14.09 -7.83
CA GLN A 13 -9.60 -14.45 -7.67
C GLN A 13 -8.79 -13.29 -8.24
N ILE A 14 -8.33 -12.40 -7.36
CA ILE A 14 -7.48 -11.28 -7.76
C ILE A 14 -6.16 -11.87 -8.22
N ASP A 15 -5.98 -11.93 -9.54
CA ASP A 15 -4.78 -12.49 -10.14
C ASP A 15 -3.55 -11.67 -9.74
N PHE A 16 -2.46 -12.38 -9.43
CA PHE A 16 -1.24 -11.77 -8.89
C PHE A 16 -0.64 -10.69 -9.82
N PRO A 17 -0.54 -10.89 -11.16
CA PRO A 17 -0.01 -9.88 -12.08
C PRO A 17 -0.87 -8.60 -12.12
N THR A 18 -2.18 -8.73 -11.93
CA THR A 18 -3.10 -7.58 -11.90
C THR A 18 -2.92 -6.78 -10.60
N LEU A 19 -2.73 -7.48 -9.47
CA LEU A 19 -2.47 -6.86 -8.17
C LEU A 19 -1.22 -5.97 -8.16
N ILE A 20 -0.14 -6.44 -8.78
CA ILE A 20 1.15 -5.74 -8.79
C ILE A 20 1.28 -4.73 -9.95
N GLY A 21 0.27 -4.57 -10.80
CA GLY A 21 0.32 -3.66 -11.94
C GLY A 21 1.19 -4.15 -13.11
N LEU A 22 1.27 -5.46 -13.33
CA LEU A 22 1.85 -6.02 -14.56
C LEU A 22 0.82 -6.10 -15.69
N ARG A 23 -0.47 -6.28 -15.37
CA ARG A 23 -1.59 -6.32 -16.33
C ARG A 23 -2.72 -5.40 -15.89
N ASP A 24 -3.51 -4.91 -16.85
CA ASP A 24 -4.80 -4.29 -16.55
C ASP A 24 -5.84 -5.37 -16.23
N GLY A 25 -6.67 -5.09 -15.22
CA GLY A 25 -7.75 -5.99 -14.84
C GLY A 25 -8.97 -5.83 -15.76
N ALA A 26 -9.93 -6.75 -15.64
CA ALA A 26 -11.08 -6.84 -16.54
C ALA A 26 -11.89 -5.54 -16.65
N ASP A 27 -11.97 -4.74 -15.57
CA ASP A 27 -12.53 -3.40 -15.59
C ASP A 27 -11.46 -2.33 -15.32
N ALA A 28 -11.02 -1.65 -16.38
CA ALA A 28 -10.00 -0.61 -16.32
C ALA A 28 -10.40 0.55 -15.39
N ALA A 29 -11.69 0.85 -15.27
CA ALA A 29 -12.18 1.94 -14.44
C ALA A 29 -12.08 1.58 -12.94
N GLN A 30 -12.62 0.43 -12.56
CA GLN A 30 -12.51 -0.08 -11.19
C GLN A 30 -11.06 -0.23 -10.74
N TRP A 31 -10.20 -0.79 -11.59
CA TRP A 31 -8.78 -0.94 -11.29
C TRP A 31 -8.04 0.40 -11.21
N GLY A 32 -8.39 1.39 -12.03
CA GLY A 32 -7.85 2.74 -11.90
C GLY A 32 -8.18 3.40 -10.55
N ARG A 33 -9.40 3.19 -10.02
CA ARG A 33 -9.80 3.64 -8.67
C ARG A 33 -9.00 2.93 -7.57
N ILE A 34 -8.88 1.61 -7.66
CA ILE A 34 -8.09 0.80 -6.71
C ILE A 34 -6.63 1.29 -6.68
N ARG A 35 -6.00 1.50 -7.83
CA ARG A 35 -4.62 2.00 -7.93
C ARG A 35 -4.44 3.41 -7.34
N ALA A 36 -5.42 4.30 -7.52
CA ALA A 36 -5.40 5.62 -6.92
C ALA A 36 -5.42 5.55 -5.39
N THR A 37 -6.24 4.66 -4.82
CA THR A 37 -6.27 4.43 -3.36
C THR A 37 -4.98 3.82 -2.83
N GLN A 38 -4.33 2.93 -3.60
CA GLN A 38 -3.03 2.37 -3.24
C GLN A 38 -1.95 3.45 -3.17
N LEU A 39 -1.88 4.33 -4.17
CA LEU A 39 -0.96 5.47 -4.17
C LEU A 39 -1.24 6.42 -3.00
N HIS A 40 -2.53 6.66 -2.68
CA HIS A 40 -2.91 7.48 -1.54
C HIS A 40 -2.48 6.88 -0.19
N ALA A 41 -2.70 5.59 0.02
CA ALA A 41 -2.22 4.89 1.21
C ALA A 41 -0.69 4.93 1.30
N GLY A 42 0.01 4.80 0.17
CA GLY A 42 1.46 4.98 0.09
C GLY A 42 1.94 6.38 0.44
N ARG A 43 1.13 7.42 0.20
CA ARG A 43 1.43 8.81 0.60
C ARG A 43 1.40 8.99 2.12
N GLN A 44 0.40 8.42 2.80
CA GLN A 44 0.29 8.52 4.26
C GLN A 44 1.48 7.88 4.98
N LEU A 45 2.01 6.80 4.42
CA LEU A 45 3.13 6.04 5.01
C LEU A 45 4.51 6.54 4.54
N ALA A 46 4.57 7.54 3.65
CA ALA A 46 5.82 8.08 3.11
C ALA A 46 6.70 8.71 4.21
N MET A 47 6.12 9.47 5.14
CA MET A 47 6.87 10.09 6.24
C MET A 47 7.39 9.04 7.24
N PHE A 48 6.61 8.00 7.50
CA PHE A 48 7.04 6.88 8.35
C PHE A 48 8.26 6.17 7.76
N LEU A 49 8.22 5.88 6.45
CA LEU A 49 9.33 5.23 5.76
C LEU A 49 10.57 6.12 5.63
N LEU A 50 10.37 7.42 5.44
CA LEU A 50 11.45 8.41 5.49
C LEU A 50 12.14 8.36 6.85
N ALA A 51 11.37 8.45 7.94
CA ALA A 51 11.90 8.37 9.30
C ALA A 51 12.64 7.04 9.54
N ALA A 52 12.07 5.91 9.13
CA ALA A 52 12.71 4.61 9.25
C ALA A 52 14.06 4.54 8.51
N ASN A 53 14.15 5.09 7.30
CA ASN A 53 15.40 5.14 6.55
C ASN A 53 16.44 6.07 7.20
N LEU A 54 16.04 7.25 7.67
CA LEU A 54 16.95 8.20 8.30
C LEU A 54 17.47 7.67 9.65
N ILE A 55 16.60 7.10 10.47
CA ILE A 55 16.99 6.47 11.74
C ILE A 55 17.89 5.28 11.49
N GLY A 56 17.52 4.40 10.54
CA GLY A 56 18.36 3.27 10.15
C GLY A 56 19.75 3.73 9.69
N ALA A 57 19.82 4.76 8.85
CA ALA A 57 21.09 5.30 8.36
C ALA A 57 21.94 5.88 9.50
N ALA A 58 21.33 6.64 10.42
CA ALA A 58 22.03 7.16 11.59
C ALA A 58 22.56 6.05 12.50
N MET A 59 21.76 5.00 12.73
CA MET A 59 22.17 3.84 13.53
C MET A 59 23.33 3.09 12.86
N THR A 60 23.26 2.80 11.55
CA THR A 60 24.36 2.16 10.83
C THR A 60 25.62 3.03 10.81
N ALA A 61 25.49 4.35 10.60
CA ALA A 61 26.64 5.25 10.66
C ALA A 61 27.28 5.26 12.05
N SER A 62 26.47 5.27 13.12
CA SER A 62 26.98 5.20 14.50
C SER A 62 27.67 3.88 14.81
N LEU A 63 27.16 2.76 14.27
CA LEU A 63 27.73 1.42 14.44
C LEU A 63 29.15 1.32 13.87
N PHE A 64 29.42 2.00 12.75
CA PHE A 64 30.71 1.96 12.06
C PHE A 64 31.59 3.20 12.31
N ALA A 65 31.20 4.11 13.21
CA ALA A 65 31.89 5.37 13.45
C ALA A 65 33.34 5.22 13.94
N GLY A 66 33.64 4.12 14.64
CA GLY A 66 34.99 3.78 15.09
C GLY A 66 35.82 2.99 14.08
N ASP A 67 35.18 2.39 13.07
CA ASP A 67 35.80 1.45 12.13
C ASP A 67 36.13 2.10 10.79
N LEU A 68 35.29 3.04 10.32
CA LEU A 68 35.44 3.69 9.02
C LEU A 68 35.71 5.20 9.14
N PRO A 69 36.47 5.78 8.20
CA PRO A 69 36.61 7.23 8.08
C PRO A 69 35.24 7.92 7.98
N THR A 70 35.05 8.99 8.75
CA THR A 70 33.79 9.75 8.85
C THR A 70 33.26 10.22 7.50
N TRP A 71 34.15 10.54 6.54
CA TRP A 71 33.73 10.96 5.20
C TRP A 71 33.02 9.85 4.41
N LYS A 72 33.43 8.58 4.56
CA LYS A 72 32.76 7.44 3.88
C LYS A 72 31.34 7.26 4.41
N LEU A 73 31.19 7.35 5.74
CA LEU A 73 29.89 7.27 6.41
C LEU A 73 29.01 8.46 6.06
N ALA A 74 29.55 9.67 6.02
CA ALA A 74 28.82 10.88 5.66
C ALA A 74 28.32 10.83 4.20
N VAL A 75 29.16 10.40 3.26
CA VAL A 75 28.76 10.25 1.85
C VAL A 75 27.65 9.21 1.69
N TRP A 76 27.77 8.06 2.36
CA TRP A 76 26.74 7.03 2.33
C TRP A 76 25.43 7.48 2.99
N ALA A 77 25.50 8.10 4.17
CA ALA A 77 24.31 8.61 4.86
C ALA A 77 23.61 9.71 4.04
N ALA A 78 24.39 10.60 3.40
CA ALA A 78 23.86 11.60 2.49
C ALA A 78 23.17 10.97 1.28
N LEU A 79 23.75 9.91 0.69
CA LEU A 79 23.14 9.16 -0.41
C LEU A 79 21.78 8.57 -0.01
N VAL A 80 21.71 7.88 1.14
CA VAL A 80 20.46 7.31 1.67
C VAL A 80 19.44 8.41 1.94
N ALA A 81 19.86 9.53 2.55
CA ALA A 81 18.99 10.66 2.84
C ALA A 81 18.42 11.29 1.57
N VAL A 82 19.25 11.56 0.56
CA VAL A 82 18.81 12.15 -0.73
C VAL A 82 17.80 11.24 -1.42
N ILE A 83 18.06 9.93 -1.48
CA ILE A 83 17.13 8.98 -2.08
C ILE A 83 15.83 8.89 -1.27
N ALA A 84 15.91 8.72 0.05
CA ALA A 84 14.73 8.60 0.90
C ALA A 84 13.86 9.86 0.89
N VAL A 85 14.48 11.04 0.94
CA VAL A 85 13.77 12.34 0.84
C VAL A 85 13.18 12.51 -0.56
N GLY A 86 13.91 12.17 -1.63
CA GLY A 86 13.39 12.21 -2.99
C GLY A 86 12.16 11.32 -3.19
N VAL A 87 12.20 10.10 -2.65
CA VAL A 87 11.06 9.16 -2.65
C VAL A 87 9.89 9.72 -1.85
N ALA A 88 10.13 10.26 -0.65
CA ALA A 88 9.09 10.83 0.19
C ALA A 88 8.44 12.07 -0.44
N MET A 89 9.25 13.00 -0.96
CA MET A 89 8.76 14.20 -1.65
C MET A 89 7.95 13.85 -2.89
N ARG A 90 8.41 12.89 -3.71
CA ARG A 90 7.65 12.43 -4.88
C ARG A 90 6.30 11.83 -4.50
N ARG A 91 6.24 11.06 -3.41
CA ARG A 91 4.99 10.49 -2.88
C ARG A 91 4.05 11.55 -2.34
N LEU A 92 4.58 12.55 -1.64
CA LEU A 92 3.81 13.67 -1.07
C LEU A 92 3.31 14.64 -2.16
N ALA A 93 4.12 14.89 -3.19
CA ALA A 93 3.79 15.77 -4.32
C ALA A 93 2.81 15.12 -5.32
N SER A 94 2.56 13.81 -5.22
CA SER A 94 1.59 13.12 -6.08
C SER A 94 0.18 13.69 -5.85
N PRO A 95 -0.47 14.30 -6.86
CA PRO A 95 -1.74 14.98 -6.70
C PRO A 95 -2.83 14.05 -6.17
N HIS A 96 -3.68 14.56 -5.26
CA HIS A 96 -4.87 13.86 -4.80
C HIS A 96 -5.89 13.83 -5.95
N ARG A 97 -5.81 12.81 -6.81
CA ARG A 97 -6.80 12.56 -7.85
C ARG A 97 -8.02 11.91 -7.21
N GLY A 98 -8.86 12.75 -6.59
CA GLY A 98 -10.04 12.36 -5.80
C GLY A 98 -10.97 11.37 -6.50
N ASP A 99 -11.04 11.39 -7.83
CA ASP A 99 -11.80 10.45 -8.66
C ASP A 99 -11.04 10.02 -9.93
N GLY A 100 -9.73 10.26 -9.99
CA GLY A 100 -8.95 10.05 -11.22
C GLY A 100 -8.36 8.64 -11.32
N TYR A 101 -8.55 7.99 -12.46
CA TYR A 101 -7.95 6.72 -12.80
C TYR A 101 -6.41 6.81 -12.73
N ALA A 102 -5.79 6.04 -11.82
CA ALA A 102 -4.34 5.89 -11.81
C ALA A 102 -3.91 4.86 -12.85
N ASN A 103 -2.88 5.19 -13.62
CA ASN A 103 -2.38 4.33 -14.69
C ASN A 103 -1.38 3.31 -14.13
N VAL A 104 -1.27 2.16 -14.77
CA VAL A 104 -0.28 1.12 -14.46
C VAL A 104 1.15 1.68 -14.45
N ARG A 105 1.43 2.66 -15.31
CA ARG A 105 2.72 3.35 -15.39
C ARG A 105 3.10 4.04 -14.09
N ASP A 106 2.14 4.57 -13.33
CA ASP A 106 2.40 5.27 -12.08
C ASP A 106 2.90 4.31 -11.00
N ILE A 107 2.36 3.08 -10.97
CA ILE A 107 2.85 2.01 -10.09
C ILE A 107 4.22 1.54 -10.52
N ARG A 108 4.45 1.32 -11.82
CA ARG A 108 5.78 0.94 -12.33
C ARG A 108 6.84 2.01 -12.09
N ALA A 109 6.46 3.28 -12.05
CA ALA A 109 7.40 4.35 -11.76
C ALA A 109 7.95 4.27 -10.32
N THR A 110 7.28 3.54 -9.42
CA THR A 110 7.75 3.30 -8.04
C THR A 110 8.73 2.14 -7.91
N VAL A 111 8.87 1.30 -8.94
CA VAL A 111 9.93 0.26 -9.04
C VAL A 111 11.31 0.91 -8.81
N VAL A 112 11.54 2.04 -9.47
CA VAL A 112 12.82 2.76 -9.45
C VAL A 112 13.15 3.26 -8.05
N GLU A 113 12.13 3.62 -7.27
CA GLU A 113 12.31 4.06 -5.88
C GLU A 113 12.80 2.92 -4.98
N GLY A 114 12.17 1.75 -5.09
CA GLY A 114 12.59 0.55 -4.38
C GLY A 114 13.98 0.09 -4.78
N ALA A 115 14.29 0.13 -6.08
CA ALA A 115 15.61 -0.21 -6.60
C ALA A 115 16.70 0.76 -6.13
N ALA A 116 16.44 2.07 -6.13
CA ALA A 116 17.39 3.07 -5.65
C ALA A 116 17.72 2.88 -4.16
N LEU A 117 16.69 2.63 -3.33
CA LEU A 117 16.89 2.30 -1.92
C LEU A 117 17.66 0.97 -1.75
N ALA A 118 17.38 -0.04 -2.57
CA ALA A 118 18.10 -1.31 -2.51
C ALA A 118 19.60 -1.13 -2.77
N VAL A 119 19.95 -0.34 -3.79
CA VAL A 119 21.35 -0.04 -4.13
C VAL A 119 22.03 0.72 -3.00
N ALA A 120 21.38 1.73 -2.42
CA ALA A 120 21.93 2.50 -1.32
C ALA A 120 22.15 1.64 -0.05
N TRP A 121 21.22 0.73 0.24
CA TRP A 121 21.28 -0.18 1.38
C TRP A 121 22.10 -1.45 1.15
N ALA A 122 22.49 -1.75 -0.09
CA ALA A 122 23.45 -2.81 -0.40
C ALA A 122 24.89 -2.42 0.00
N ILE A 123 25.18 -1.11 0.14
CA ILE A 123 26.52 -0.61 0.44
C ILE A 123 27.05 -1.09 1.80
N PRO A 124 26.34 -0.94 2.94
CA PRO A 124 26.87 -1.37 4.23
C PRO A 124 27.23 -2.87 4.30
N PRO A 125 26.35 -3.82 3.94
CA PRO A 125 26.70 -5.24 4.04
C PRO A 125 27.83 -5.66 3.09
N LEU A 126 27.98 -5.01 1.93
CA LEU A 126 29.01 -5.37 0.96
C LEU A 126 30.36 -4.71 1.24
N LEU A 127 30.36 -3.40 1.52
CA LEU A 127 31.56 -2.55 1.55
C LEU A 127 32.03 -2.15 2.95
N PHE A 128 31.17 -2.18 3.97
CA PHE A 128 31.60 -1.85 5.33
C PHE A 128 32.15 -3.12 5.96
N GLU A 129 33.48 -3.17 6.08
CA GLU A 129 34.19 -4.25 6.74
C GLU A 129 34.28 -3.93 8.23
N PRO A 130 33.69 -4.76 9.11
CA PRO A 130 33.82 -4.54 10.54
C PRO A 130 35.24 -4.87 11.01
N SER A 131 35.89 -3.96 11.73
CA SER A 131 37.22 -4.21 12.31
C SER A 131 37.17 -5.21 13.47
N THR A 132 36.03 -5.29 14.17
CA THR A 132 35.90 -6.04 15.42
C THR A 132 34.69 -6.97 15.43
N GLY A 133 34.91 -8.24 15.11
CA GLY A 133 34.09 -9.37 15.56
C GLY A 133 32.69 -9.53 14.95
N SER A 134 32.01 -10.60 15.35
CA SER A 134 30.68 -11.00 14.86
C SER A 134 29.54 -10.11 15.37
N THR A 135 29.74 -9.37 16.47
CA THR A 135 28.73 -8.51 17.10
C THR A 135 28.24 -7.38 16.19
N THR A 136 29.14 -6.70 15.48
CA THR A 136 28.81 -5.62 14.54
C THR A 136 28.01 -6.16 13.35
N ALA A 137 28.34 -7.36 12.86
CA ALA A 137 27.58 -8.02 11.80
C ALA A 137 26.14 -8.35 12.25
N TYR A 138 25.95 -8.86 13.47
CA TYR A 138 24.61 -9.09 14.04
C TYR A 138 23.84 -7.79 14.24
N ALA A 139 24.48 -6.73 14.73
CA ALA A 139 23.86 -5.42 14.88
C ALA A 139 23.40 -4.84 13.54
N LEU A 140 24.24 -4.93 12.50
CA LEU A 140 23.86 -4.54 11.15
C LEU A 140 22.68 -5.38 10.65
N TRP A 141 22.70 -6.69 10.84
CA TRP A 141 21.60 -7.57 10.46
C TRP A 141 20.28 -7.23 11.18
N MET A 142 20.34 -6.88 12.47
CA MET A 142 19.16 -6.41 13.22
C MET A 142 18.59 -5.12 12.63
N ILE A 143 19.45 -4.13 12.32
CA ILE A 143 19.01 -2.87 11.69
C ILE A 143 18.35 -3.15 10.33
N LEU A 144 18.98 -3.96 9.49
CA LEU A 144 18.43 -4.33 8.18
C LEU A 144 17.11 -5.08 8.32
N SER A 145 16.99 -6.01 9.27
CA SER A 145 15.77 -6.78 9.51
C SER A 145 14.60 -5.88 9.94
N VAL A 146 14.86 -4.91 10.83
CA VAL A 146 13.86 -3.92 11.26
C VAL A 146 13.44 -3.05 10.08
N LEU A 147 14.39 -2.58 9.28
CA LEU A 147 14.10 -1.76 8.09
C LEU A 147 13.29 -2.53 7.05
N MET A 148 13.65 -3.79 6.76
CA MET A 148 12.92 -4.66 5.85
C MET A 148 11.50 -4.91 6.33
N THR A 149 11.32 -5.15 7.64
CA THR A 149 10.00 -5.32 8.25
C THR A 149 9.17 -4.05 8.16
N ALA A 150 9.75 -2.89 8.49
CA ALA A 150 9.10 -1.59 8.37
C ALA A 150 8.65 -1.33 6.92
N ALA A 151 9.49 -1.65 5.92
CA ALA A 151 9.13 -1.56 4.50
C ALA A 151 7.97 -2.49 4.14
N ALA A 152 8.03 -3.77 4.53
CA ALA A 152 6.99 -4.76 4.25
C ALA A 152 5.63 -4.38 4.88
N VAL A 153 5.64 -3.78 6.07
CA VAL A 153 4.44 -3.35 6.78
C VAL A 153 3.91 -2.01 6.26
N ALA A 154 4.76 -1.05 5.92
CA ALA A 154 4.31 0.27 5.51
C ALA A 154 3.98 0.39 4.01
N MET A 155 4.46 -0.53 3.16
CA MET A 155 4.28 -0.43 1.70
C MET A 155 3.40 -1.53 1.07
N ALA A 156 2.49 -2.16 1.83
CA ALA A 156 1.51 -3.08 1.24
C ALA A 156 0.76 -2.53 0.00
N PRO A 157 0.43 -1.23 -0.10
CA PRO A 157 -0.22 -0.69 -1.29
C PRO A 157 0.71 -0.55 -2.51
N LEU A 158 2.05 -0.54 -2.32
CA LEU A 158 3.05 -0.48 -3.40
C LEU A 158 3.95 -1.70 -3.36
N ALA A 159 3.33 -2.88 -3.33
CA ALA A 159 4.00 -4.17 -3.18
C ALA A 159 5.19 -4.34 -4.13
N LEU A 160 5.11 -3.84 -5.37
CA LEU A 160 6.20 -3.99 -6.33
C LEU A 160 7.47 -3.22 -5.91
N ALA A 161 7.35 -1.97 -5.46
CA ALA A 161 8.50 -1.20 -4.96
C ALA A 161 9.14 -1.88 -3.73
N THR A 162 8.30 -2.38 -2.81
CA THR A 162 8.73 -3.12 -1.62
C THR A 162 9.49 -4.39 -1.99
N ILE A 163 8.95 -5.17 -2.94
CA ILE A 163 9.57 -6.42 -3.39
C ILE A 163 10.94 -6.13 -4.00
N MET A 164 11.07 -5.08 -4.82
CA MET A 164 12.37 -4.68 -5.38
C MET A 164 13.37 -4.29 -4.29
N PHE A 165 12.93 -3.53 -3.30
CA PHE A 165 13.76 -3.17 -2.15
C PHE A 165 14.23 -4.41 -1.37
N LEU A 166 13.29 -5.27 -0.98
CA LEU A 166 13.55 -6.49 -0.21
C LEU A 166 14.44 -7.47 -0.97
N ALA A 167 14.15 -7.71 -2.26
CA ALA A 167 14.91 -8.63 -3.09
C ALA A 167 16.34 -8.12 -3.34
N GLY A 168 16.50 -6.82 -3.64
CA GLY A 168 17.82 -6.23 -3.88
C GLY A 168 18.68 -6.22 -2.62
N LEU A 169 18.11 -5.89 -1.46
CA LEU A 169 18.82 -5.93 -0.18
C LEU A 169 19.15 -7.37 0.24
N CYS A 170 18.21 -8.30 0.08
CA CYS A 170 18.45 -9.72 0.32
C CYS A 170 19.59 -10.25 -0.56
N LEU A 171 19.62 -9.90 -1.84
CA LEU A 171 20.69 -10.30 -2.75
C LEU A 171 22.05 -9.80 -2.24
N ALA A 172 22.16 -8.52 -1.85
CA ALA A 172 23.40 -7.96 -1.32
C ALA A 172 23.89 -8.71 -0.06
N VAL A 173 22.99 -8.99 0.88
CA VAL A 173 23.34 -9.72 2.12
C VAL A 173 23.71 -11.17 1.81
N VAL A 174 22.95 -11.86 0.96
CA VAL A 174 23.23 -13.25 0.56
C VAL A 174 24.57 -13.36 -0.15
N VAL A 175 24.90 -12.43 -1.05
CA VAL A 175 26.21 -12.38 -1.71
C VAL A 175 27.31 -12.24 -0.68
N LYS A 176 27.20 -11.31 0.29
CA LYS A 176 28.20 -11.18 1.36
C LYS A 176 28.34 -12.46 2.18
N LEU A 177 27.23 -13.06 2.58
CA LEU A 177 27.20 -14.28 3.40
C LEU A 177 27.78 -15.50 2.65
N ALA A 178 27.53 -15.60 1.35
CA ALA A 178 28.09 -16.65 0.50
C ALA A 178 29.62 -16.51 0.38
N LEU A 179 30.13 -15.28 0.26
CA LEU A 179 31.58 -15.02 0.19
C LEU A 179 32.32 -15.42 1.47
N ILE A 180 31.66 -15.36 2.63
CA ILE A 180 32.22 -15.80 3.92
C ILE A 180 31.82 -17.24 4.30
N HIS A 181 31.27 -18.01 3.34
CA HIS A 181 30.81 -19.40 3.53
C HIS A 181 29.75 -19.61 4.63
N ALA A 182 29.00 -18.57 4.99
CA ALA A 182 27.95 -18.61 6.02
C ALA A 182 26.59 -19.04 5.42
N TYR A 183 26.53 -20.25 4.85
CA TYR A 183 25.35 -20.73 4.10
C TYR A 183 24.08 -20.81 4.94
N ALA A 184 24.18 -21.16 6.22
CA ALA A 184 23.02 -21.21 7.11
C ALA A 184 22.38 -19.81 7.30
N ALA A 185 23.20 -18.77 7.49
CA ALA A 185 22.74 -17.40 7.62
C ALA A 185 22.18 -16.84 6.29
N ALA A 186 22.76 -17.27 5.15
CA ALA A 186 22.22 -16.93 3.83
C ALA A 186 20.83 -17.55 3.63
N GLY A 187 20.66 -18.82 4.01
CA GLY A 187 19.38 -19.52 3.96
C GLY A 187 18.30 -18.85 4.83
N THR A 188 18.64 -18.45 6.05
CA THR A 188 17.69 -17.73 6.92
C THR A 188 17.35 -16.34 6.40
N THR A 189 18.30 -15.62 5.80
CA THR A 189 18.07 -14.33 5.13
C THR A 189 17.09 -14.46 3.97
N ILE A 190 17.25 -15.49 3.13
CA ILE A 190 16.34 -15.78 2.01
C ILE A 190 14.95 -16.12 2.53
N LEU A 191 14.86 -17.01 3.53
CA LEU A 191 13.58 -17.41 4.12
C LEU A 191 12.85 -16.22 4.74
N PHE A 192 13.56 -15.39 5.52
CA PHE A 192 13.02 -14.19 6.13
C PHE A 192 12.48 -13.21 5.08
N THR A 193 13.26 -12.95 4.04
CA THR A 193 12.85 -12.08 2.93
C THR A 193 11.62 -12.65 2.20
N ALA A 194 11.59 -13.96 1.95
CA ALA A 194 10.46 -14.63 1.30
C ALA A 194 9.18 -14.49 2.13
N LEU A 195 9.26 -14.68 3.45
CA LEU A 195 8.13 -14.50 4.37
C LEU A 195 7.62 -13.04 4.36
N LEU A 196 8.53 -12.06 4.37
CA LEU A 196 8.15 -10.64 4.26
C LEU A 196 7.47 -10.33 2.92
N ILE A 197 7.97 -10.90 1.81
CA ILE A 197 7.35 -10.75 0.49
C ILE A 197 5.95 -11.37 0.48
N ILE A 198 5.79 -12.59 0.98
CA ILE A 198 4.48 -13.27 1.08
C ILE A 198 3.52 -12.43 1.94
N ALA A 199 3.96 -11.94 3.09
CA ALA A 199 3.16 -11.09 3.97
C ALA A 199 2.76 -9.77 3.29
N CYS A 200 3.70 -9.14 2.57
CA CYS A 200 3.44 -7.93 1.80
C CYS A 200 2.38 -8.16 0.71
N ILE A 201 2.49 -9.26 -0.03
CA ILE A 201 1.52 -9.64 -1.08
C ILE A 201 0.15 -9.95 -0.47
N GLY A 202 0.10 -10.68 0.65
CA GLY A 202 -1.14 -10.98 1.36
C GLY A 202 -1.86 -9.70 1.81
N ARG A 203 -1.12 -8.73 2.35
CA ARG A 203 -1.68 -7.43 2.76
C ARG A 203 -2.10 -6.56 1.56
N ALA A 204 -1.37 -6.64 0.45
CA ALA A 204 -1.78 -5.98 -0.79
C ALA A 204 -3.12 -6.55 -1.29
N ARG A 205 -3.27 -7.88 -1.31
CA ARG A 205 -4.50 -8.57 -1.69
C ARG A 205 -5.68 -8.20 -0.79
N SER A 206 -5.49 -8.23 0.53
CA SER A 206 -6.57 -7.89 1.47
C SER A 206 -7.01 -6.44 1.32
N LEU A 207 -6.08 -5.51 1.13
CA LEU A 207 -6.41 -4.10 0.88
C LEU A 207 -7.24 -3.93 -0.39
N VAL A 208 -6.87 -4.60 -1.48
CA VAL A 208 -7.62 -4.54 -2.74
C VAL A 208 -9.01 -5.16 -2.59
N ALA A 209 -9.12 -6.32 -1.93
CA ALA A 209 -10.41 -6.97 -1.69
C ALA A 209 -11.37 -6.08 -0.87
N ILE A 210 -10.86 -5.43 0.19
CA ILE A 210 -11.64 -4.48 1.01
C ILE A 210 -12.11 -3.28 0.19
N ARG A 211 -11.26 -2.75 -0.71
CA ARG A 211 -11.66 -1.62 -1.57
C ARG A 211 -12.65 -2.02 -2.64
N ALA A 212 -12.47 -3.18 -3.26
CA ALA A 212 -13.42 -3.72 -4.23
C ALA A 212 -14.81 -3.90 -3.62
N SER A 213 -14.88 -4.42 -2.38
CA SER A 213 -16.17 -4.56 -1.69
C SER A 213 -16.80 -3.21 -1.33
N GLN A 214 -16.00 -2.22 -0.91
CA GLN A 214 -16.50 -0.86 -0.64
C GLN A 214 -17.07 -0.18 -1.89
N ILE A 215 -16.43 -0.36 -3.05
CA ILE A 215 -16.94 0.17 -4.33
C ILE A 215 -18.27 -0.51 -4.69
N ALA A 216 -18.35 -1.84 -4.59
CA ALA A 216 -19.59 -2.57 -4.87
C ALA A 216 -20.74 -2.18 -3.92
N LEU A 217 -20.44 -1.90 -2.65
CA LEU A 217 -21.39 -1.38 -1.67
C LEU A 217 -21.89 0.03 -2.03
N ALA A 218 -21.00 0.90 -2.52
CA ALA A 218 -21.36 2.26 -2.93
C ALA A 218 -22.30 2.24 -4.15
N GLU A 219 -21.99 1.44 -5.19
CA GLU A 219 -22.84 1.29 -6.38
C GLU A 219 -24.23 0.71 -6.02
N ARG A 220 -24.30 -0.20 -5.06
CA ARG A 220 -25.58 -0.74 -4.57
C ARG A 220 -26.42 0.29 -3.82
N ASN A 221 -25.81 1.16 -3.02
CA ASN A 221 -26.55 2.22 -2.32
C ASN A 221 -27.11 3.27 -3.29
N GLU A 222 -26.36 3.58 -4.36
CA GLU A 222 -26.81 4.51 -5.41
C GLU A 222 -28.00 3.95 -6.19
N THR A 223 -27.98 2.64 -6.52
CA THR A 223 -29.14 2.00 -7.15
C THR A 223 -30.34 1.90 -6.22
N VAL A 224 -30.16 1.70 -4.91
CA VAL A 224 -31.28 1.72 -3.94
C VAL A 224 -31.85 3.12 -3.75
N SER A 225 -31.03 4.19 -3.74
CA SER A 225 -31.53 5.56 -3.65
C SER A 225 -32.24 5.99 -4.93
N LEU A 226 -31.77 5.53 -6.09
CA LEU A 226 -32.45 5.74 -7.36
C LEU A 226 -33.77 4.97 -7.43
N LEU A 227 -33.82 3.73 -6.95
CA LEU A 227 -35.07 2.98 -6.86
C LEU A 227 -36.02 3.61 -5.84
N LEU A 228 -35.54 4.04 -4.67
CA LEU A 228 -36.39 4.74 -3.69
C LEU A 228 -36.90 6.06 -4.24
N ARG A 229 -36.07 6.81 -4.98
CA ARG A 229 -36.50 8.03 -5.66
C ARG A 229 -37.48 7.73 -6.79
N GLU A 230 -37.27 6.67 -7.58
CA GLU A 230 -38.23 6.21 -8.58
C GLU A 230 -39.51 5.66 -7.95
N PHE A 231 -39.46 5.05 -6.76
CA PHE A 231 -40.65 4.62 -6.01
C PHE A 231 -41.37 5.79 -5.35
N GLU A 232 -40.65 6.81 -4.87
CA GLU A 232 -41.22 8.09 -4.43
C GLU A 232 -41.88 8.83 -5.61
N ASP A 233 -41.24 8.83 -6.79
CA ASP A 233 -41.75 9.48 -8.00
C ASP A 233 -42.87 8.67 -8.72
N ASN A 234 -42.89 7.32 -8.64
CA ASN A 234 -43.85 6.47 -9.37
C ASN A 234 -44.80 5.59 -8.52
N GLY A 235 -44.72 5.48 -7.18
CA GLY A 235 -45.64 4.51 -6.51
C GLY A 235 -45.67 4.33 -4.99
N ALA A 236 -45.05 5.16 -4.15
CA ALA A 236 -45.22 5.03 -2.70
C ALA A 236 -46.55 5.69 -2.27
N ASP A 237 -47.61 4.89 -2.15
CA ASP A 237 -48.99 5.39 -2.11
C ASP A 237 -49.29 6.37 -0.96
N TRP A 238 -48.67 6.26 0.22
CA TRP A 238 -48.77 7.25 1.32
C TRP A 238 -47.52 7.23 2.21
N LEU A 239 -46.48 7.98 1.88
CA LEU A 239 -45.31 8.16 2.76
C LEU A 239 -45.45 9.44 3.59
N TRP A 240 -45.13 9.35 4.88
CA TRP A 240 -44.96 10.50 5.76
C TRP A 240 -43.84 10.24 6.79
N GLU A 241 -43.16 11.29 7.21
CA GLU A 241 -42.10 11.27 8.22
C GLU A 241 -42.58 12.01 9.47
N THR A 242 -42.30 11.47 10.66
CA THR A 242 -42.66 12.09 11.94
C THR A 242 -41.45 12.46 12.78
N ASP A 243 -41.51 13.58 13.50
CA ASP A 243 -40.49 13.97 14.48
C ASP A 243 -40.58 13.17 15.80
N SER A 244 -39.64 13.42 16.70
CA SER A 244 -39.61 12.83 18.05
C SER A 244 -40.80 13.25 18.93
N ALA A 245 -41.55 14.29 18.54
CA ALA A 245 -42.78 14.74 19.17
C ALA A 245 -44.05 14.19 18.49
N ARG A 246 -43.92 13.23 17.57
CA ARG A 246 -45.01 12.59 16.79
C ARG A 246 -45.78 13.54 15.87
N ARG A 247 -45.13 14.61 15.39
CA ARG A 247 -45.70 15.53 14.38
C ARG A 247 -45.23 15.12 12.99
N VAL A 248 -46.12 15.18 12.01
CA VAL A 248 -45.74 14.93 10.61
C VAL A 248 -44.94 16.13 10.10
N ILE A 249 -43.69 15.89 9.68
CA ILE A 249 -42.76 16.93 9.22
C ILE A 249 -42.50 16.89 7.72
N LYS A 250 -42.78 15.75 7.08
CA LYS A 250 -42.67 15.57 5.63
C LYS A 250 -43.78 14.65 5.16
N ALA A 251 -44.50 15.06 4.12
CA ALA A 251 -45.61 14.33 3.55
C ALA A 251 -45.42 14.20 2.05
N SER A 252 -45.75 13.02 1.50
CA SER A 252 -45.84 12.85 0.04
C SER A 252 -47.06 13.61 -0.52
N PRO A 253 -47.02 14.08 -1.79
CA PRO A 253 -48.12 14.86 -2.37
C PRO A 253 -49.48 14.15 -2.36
N ARG A 254 -49.49 12.83 -2.54
CA ARG A 254 -50.73 12.03 -2.45
C ARG A 254 -51.26 11.87 -1.02
N PHE A 255 -50.40 11.84 0.00
CA PHE A 255 -50.83 11.84 1.39
C PHE A 255 -51.45 13.19 1.77
N ALA A 256 -50.83 14.31 1.36
CA ALA A 256 -51.40 15.64 1.53
C ALA A 256 -52.78 15.75 0.85
N PHE A 257 -52.87 15.31 -0.42
CA PHE A 257 -54.13 15.29 -1.17
C PHE A 257 -55.21 14.43 -0.52
N ALA A 258 -54.87 13.23 -0.02
CA ALA A 258 -55.82 12.35 0.68
C ALA A 258 -56.31 12.94 2.01
N CYS A 259 -55.46 13.75 2.67
CA CYS A 259 -55.84 14.54 3.84
C CYS A 259 -56.58 15.84 3.49
N GLY A 260 -56.79 16.16 2.21
CA GLY A 260 -57.43 17.39 1.75
C GLY A 260 -56.60 18.64 1.97
N LEU A 261 -55.27 18.48 2.05
CA LEU A 261 -54.30 19.54 2.27
C LEU A 261 -53.43 19.74 1.03
N ASP A 262 -52.93 20.96 0.82
CA ASP A 262 -51.94 21.24 -0.22
C ASP A 262 -50.56 20.70 0.23
N PRO A 263 -49.69 20.21 -0.69
CA PRO A 263 -48.43 19.56 -0.35
C PRO A 263 -47.37 20.49 0.25
#